data_AF-A0A947BZD0-F1
#
_entry.id   AF-A0A947BZD0-F1
#
_cell.length_a   1.000
_cell.length_b   1.000
_cell.length_c   1.000
_cell.angle_alpha   90.00
_cell.angle_beta   90.00
_cell.angle_gamma   90.00
#
_symmetry.space_group_name_H-M   'P 1'
#
loop_
_entity.id
_entity.type
_entity.pdbx_description
1 polymer ?
#
loop_
_entity_poly.entity_id
_entity_poly.type
_entity_poly.pdbx_seq_one_letter_code
_entity_poly.pdbx_strand_id
1 'polypeptide(L)'
;MSEAERHLEIGSSPHVTSGDSVDVIMRNVFLALLPVCVFSVYSFGAAAALVLMVATASCVGTEHVLSKLARRPSTIGDWSVAITGLLYGLTLPPDLPLWMVVI
;
A
#
# COMPACT_ATOMS: atom_id res chain seq x y z
N MET A 1 55.98 -29.10 -10.22
CA MET A 1 55.37 -27.93 -9.57
C MET A 1 54.23 -27.49 -10.46
N SER A 2 53.01 -27.96 -10.16
CA SER A 2 51.80 -27.55 -10.88
C SER A 2 51.03 -26.66 -9.93
N GLU A 3 51.11 -25.35 -10.16
CA GLU A 3 50.36 -24.33 -9.42
C GLU A 3 48.87 -24.62 -9.61
N ALA A 4 48.19 -25.07 -8.56
CA ALA A 4 46.75 -25.24 -8.56
C ALA A 4 46.12 -23.85 -8.61
N GLU A 5 45.50 -23.51 -9.74
CA GLU A 5 44.65 -22.32 -9.86
C GLU A 5 43.62 -22.31 -8.73
N ARG A 6 43.83 -21.43 -7.74
CA ARG A 6 42.90 -21.23 -6.64
C ARG A 6 41.74 -20.38 -7.16
N HIS A 7 40.73 -21.06 -7.69
CA HIS A 7 39.46 -20.47 -8.08
C HIS A 7 38.81 -19.81 -6.85
N LEU A 8 38.92 -18.49 -6.74
CA LEU A 8 38.28 -17.69 -5.71
C LEU A 8 36.87 -17.33 -6.21
N GLU A 9 35.87 -18.01 -5.68
CA GLU A 9 34.47 -17.68 -5.96
C GLU A 9 34.12 -16.37 -5.25
N ILE A 10 34.11 -15.27 -6.02
CA ILE A 10 33.62 -13.96 -5.58
C ILE A 10 32.09 -13.99 -5.74
N GLY A 11 31.40 -14.53 -4.74
CA GLY A 11 29.94 -14.48 -4.64
C GLY A 11 29.48 -13.28 -3.81
N SER A 12 28.33 -12.69 -4.15
CA SER A 12 27.69 -11.69 -3.29
C SER A 12 27.41 -12.26 -1.90
N SER A 13 27.44 -11.43 -0.86
CA SER A 13 27.09 -11.82 0.50
C SER A 13 25.77 -12.61 0.51
N PRO A 14 25.66 -13.71 1.28
CA PRO A 14 24.47 -14.53 1.31
C PRO A 14 23.29 -13.69 1.82
N HIS A 15 22.42 -13.29 0.90
CA HIS A 15 21.20 -12.58 1.22
C HIS A 15 20.19 -13.59 1.77
N VAL A 16 20.18 -13.75 3.10
CA VAL A 16 19.21 -14.58 3.81
C VAL A 16 17.82 -14.03 3.51
N THR A 17 17.10 -14.71 2.61
CA THR A 17 15.74 -14.33 2.24
C THR A 17 14.81 -14.84 3.32
N SER A 18 14.30 -13.94 4.15
CA SER A 18 13.12 -14.22 4.97
C SER A 18 11.97 -14.55 4.01
N GLY A 19 11.32 -15.69 4.19
CA GLY A 19 10.25 -16.17 3.30
C GLY A 19 8.94 -15.36 3.33
N ASP A 20 8.97 -14.16 3.92
CA ASP A 20 7.82 -13.28 4.02
C ASP A 20 7.55 -12.65 2.66
N SER A 21 6.40 -12.99 2.08
CA SER A 21 5.95 -12.42 0.83
C SER A 21 5.44 -10.99 1.04
N VAL A 22 5.63 -10.11 0.05
CA VAL A 22 5.19 -8.70 0.08
C VAL A 22 3.69 -8.59 0.41
N ASP A 23 2.87 -9.49 -0.12
CA ASP A 23 1.43 -9.55 0.17
C ASP A 23 1.12 -9.69 1.67
N VAL A 24 1.88 -10.53 2.39
CA VAL A 24 1.72 -10.74 3.83
C VAL A 24 2.03 -9.45 4.59
N ILE A 25 3.10 -8.75 4.19
CA ILE A 25 3.51 -7.50 4.79
C ILE A 25 2.44 -6.43 4.56
N MET A 26 1.96 -6.27 3.32
CA MET A 26 0.94 -5.27 2.99
C MET A 26 -0.39 -5.56 3.70
N ARG A 27 -0.81 -6.83 3.78
CA ARG A 27 -1.99 -7.21 4.57
C ARG A 27 -1.82 -6.86 6.04
N ASN A 28 -0.64 -7.06 6.62
CA ASN A 28 -0.38 -6.70 8.02
C ASN A 28 -0.46 -5.18 8.23
N VAL A 29 0.05 -4.38 7.29
CA VAL A 29 -0.08 -2.92 7.31
C VAL A 29 -1.55 -2.49 7.23
N PHE A 30 -2.32 -3.09 6.32
CA PHE A 30 -3.75 -2.82 6.21
C PHE A 30 -4.50 -3.13 7.51
N LEU A 31 -4.23 -4.29 8.12
CA LEU A 31 -4.81 -4.67 9.41
C LEU A 31 -4.40 -3.73 10.55
N ALA A 32 -3.16 -3.22 10.54
CA ALA A 32 -2.69 -2.24 11.50
C ALA A 32 -3.36 -0.86 11.35
N LEU A 33 -3.84 -0.51 10.15
CA LEU A 33 -4.57 0.74 9.89
C LEU A 33 -6.03 0.68 10.32
N LEU A 34 -6.66 -0.48 10.40
CA LEU A 34 -8.05 -0.62 10.83
C LEU A 34 -8.36 0.03 12.20
N PRO A 35 -7.61 -0.21 13.29
CA PRO A 35 -7.87 0.46 14.57
C PRO A 35 -7.71 1.98 14.48
N VAL A 36 -6.78 2.47 13.66
CA VAL A 36 -6.58 3.91 13.42
C VAL A 36 -7.78 4.51 12.69
N CYS A 37 -8.33 3.80 11.69
CA CYS A 37 -9.52 4.24 10.98
C CYS A 37 -10.74 4.32 11.90
N VAL A 38 -10.92 3.31 12.77
CA VAL A 38 -12.00 3.31 13.77
C VAL A 38 -11.84 4.50 14.73
N PHE A 39 -10.63 4.75 15.21
CA PHE A 39 -10.36 5.88 16.10
C PHE A 39 -10.60 7.23 15.40
N SER A 40 -10.20 7.37 14.14
CA SER A 40 -10.46 8.58 13.35
C SER A 40 -11.95 8.88 13.24
N VAL A 41 -12.76 7.87 12.92
CA VAL A 41 -14.24 8.02 12.85
C VAL A 41 -14.84 8.32 14.23
N TYR A 42 -14.30 7.74 15.31
CA TYR A 42 -14.75 8.04 16.66
C TYR A 42 -14.44 9.50 17.07
N SER A 43 -13.25 10.00 16.72
CA SER A 43 -12.80 11.35 17.12
C SER A 43 -13.40 12.47 16.27
N PHE A 44 -13.60 12.23 14.97
CA PHE A 44 -14.02 13.26 14.01
C PHE A 44 -15.46 13.05 13.47
N GLY A 45 -16.11 11.95 13.84
CA GLY A 45 -17.49 11.65 13.49
C GLY A 45 -17.70 11.20 12.04
N ALA A 46 -18.93 11.37 11.55
CA ALA A 46 -19.36 10.88 10.24
C ALA A 46 -18.63 11.52 9.05
N ALA A 47 -18.12 12.75 9.22
CA ALA A 47 -17.38 13.45 8.17
C ALA A 47 -16.09 12.71 7.80
N ALA A 48 -15.31 12.27 8.79
CA ALA A 48 -14.10 11.48 8.56
C ALA A 48 -14.40 10.14 7.88
N ALA A 49 -15.51 9.48 8.23
CA ALA A 49 -15.91 8.24 7.56
C ALA A 49 -16.18 8.45 6.06
N LEU A 50 -16.85 9.55 5.70
CA LEU A 50 -17.09 9.91 4.31
C LEU A 50 -15.80 10.22 3.56
N VAL A 51 -14.89 11.00 4.17
CA VAL A 51 -13.59 11.33 3.57
C VAL A 51 -12.77 10.04 3.32
N LEU A 52 -12.68 9.14 4.29
CA LEU A 52 -11.96 7.87 4.15
C LEU A 52 -12.57 6.99 3.05
N MET A 53 -13.90 6.89 3.00
CA MET A 53 -14.60 6.11 1.98
C MET A 53 -14.35 6.69 0.58
N VAL A 54 -14.51 8.00 0.41
CA VAL A 54 -14.35 8.69 -0.87
C VAL A 54 -12.90 8.63 -1.35
N ALA A 55 -11.92 8.88 -0.46
CA ALA A 55 -10.49 8.75 -0.75
C ALA A 55 -10.11 7.35 -1.21
N THR A 56 -10.60 6.31 -0.50
CA THR A 56 -10.29 4.93 -0.86
C THR A 56 -10.96 4.54 -2.17
N ALA A 57 -12.22 4.93 -2.38
CA ALA A 57 -12.95 4.65 -3.60
C ALA A 57 -12.37 5.37 -4.83
N SER A 58 -11.94 6.63 -4.69
CA SER A 58 -11.30 7.38 -5.78
C SER A 58 -9.96 6.75 -6.17
N CYS A 59 -9.15 6.34 -5.19
CA CYS A 59 -7.86 5.70 -5.41
C CYS A 59 -8.03 4.34 -6.10
N VAL A 60 -8.94 3.48 -5.61
CA VAL A 60 -9.27 2.18 -6.23
C VAL A 60 -9.83 2.34 -7.63
N GLY A 61 -10.77 3.30 -7.82
CA GLY A 61 -11.36 3.57 -9.12
C GLY A 61 -10.34 4.04 -10.14
N THR A 62 -9.47 4.97 -9.74
CA THR A 62 -8.42 5.52 -10.60
C THR A 62 -7.39 4.46 -10.96
N GLU A 63 -6.93 3.68 -9.98
CA GLU A 63 -6.01 2.57 -10.25
C GLU A 63 -6.63 1.56 -11.22
N HIS A 64 -7.90 1.19 -11.01
CA HIS A 64 -8.57 0.23 -11.87
C HIS A 64 -8.68 0.75 -13.32
N VAL A 65 -9.03 2.02 -13.50
CA VAL A 65 -9.12 2.67 -14.81
C VAL A 65 -7.75 2.76 -15.48
N LEU A 66 -6.73 3.22 -14.75
CA LEU A 66 -5.37 3.35 -15.27
C LEU A 66 -4.73 1.99 -15.56
N SER A 67 -4.93 0.99 -14.72
CA SER A 67 -4.44 -0.38 -14.94
C SER A 67 -5.07 -0.99 -16.18
N LYS A 68 -6.39 -0.79 -16.37
CA LYS A 68 -7.10 -1.24 -17.57
C LYS A 68 -6.59 -0.54 -18.82
N LEU A 69 -6.32 0.76 -18.76
CA LEU A 69 -5.75 1.53 -19.87
C LEU A 69 -4.30 1.10 -20.18
N ALA A 70 -3.50 0.86 -19.15
CA ALA A 70 -2.10 0.44 -19.26
C ALA A 70 -1.92 -1.05 -19.56
N ARG A 71 -3.03 -1.83 -19.63
CA ARG A 71 -3.04 -3.30 -19.74
C ARG A 71 -2.14 -4.01 -18.73
N ARG A 72 -2.02 -3.44 -17.52
CA ARG A 72 -1.22 -4.02 -16.44
C ARG A 72 -2.12 -4.79 -15.46
N PRO A 73 -1.58 -5.79 -14.75
CA PRO A 73 -2.32 -6.41 -13.65
C PRO A 73 -2.66 -5.33 -12.63
N SER A 74 -3.90 -5.34 -12.15
CA SER A 74 -4.37 -4.33 -11.23
C SER A 74 -3.78 -4.56 -9.84
N THR A 75 -3.25 -3.49 -9.24
CA THR A 75 -2.69 -3.40 -7.87
C THR A 75 -3.79 -3.44 -6.78
N ILE A 76 -4.94 -4.03 -7.11
CA ILE A 76 -6.02 -4.32 -6.14
C ILE A 76 -5.69 -5.61 -5.38
N GLY A 77 -4.92 -6.52 -5.99
CA GLY A 77 -4.61 -7.83 -5.42
C GLY A 77 -3.57 -7.84 -4.30
N ASP A 78 -2.75 -6.80 -4.16
CA ASP A 78 -1.62 -6.70 -3.22
C ASP A 78 -1.86 -5.73 -2.06
N TRP A 79 -3.11 -5.27 -1.88
CA TRP A 79 -3.53 -4.31 -0.84
C TRP A 79 -2.94 -2.90 -0.93
N SER A 80 -1.98 -2.64 -1.81
CA SER A 80 -1.24 -1.38 -1.86
C SER A 80 -2.15 -0.17 -2.10
N VAL A 81 -3.09 -0.28 -3.04
CA VAL A 81 -4.03 0.83 -3.37
C VAL A 81 -5.00 1.12 -2.23
N ALA A 82 -5.46 0.09 -1.52
CA ALA A 82 -6.33 0.27 -0.36
C ALA A 82 -5.58 0.99 0.76
N ILE A 83 -4.32 0.62 1.01
CA ILE A 83 -3.45 1.28 1.99
C ILE A 83 -3.19 2.72 1.59
N THR A 84 -2.89 3.00 0.32
CA THR A 84 -2.69 4.37 -0.19
C THR A 84 -3.93 5.23 0.01
N GLY A 85 -5.12 4.73 -0.34
CA GLY A 85 -6.38 5.44 -0.15
C GLY A 85 -6.68 5.74 1.32
N LEU A 86 -6.46 4.77 2.22
CA LEU A 86 -6.64 4.94 3.66
C LEU A 86 -5.64 5.94 4.23
N LEU A 87 -4.34 5.83 3.91
CA LEU A 87 -3.31 6.75 4.37
C LEU A 87 -3.58 8.17 3.87
N TYR A 88 -3.95 8.33 2.61
CA TYR A 88 -4.35 9.62 2.05
C TYR A 88 -5.52 10.21 2.84
N GLY A 89 -6.62 9.47 3.00
CA GLY A 89 -7.77 9.95 3.78
C GLY A 89 -7.46 10.27 5.26
N LEU A 90 -6.57 9.52 5.90
CA LEU A 90 -6.13 9.76 7.29
C LEU A 90 -5.25 11.00 7.44
N THR A 91 -4.63 11.50 6.36
CA THR A 91 -3.79 12.70 6.39
C THR A 91 -4.56 13.99 6.13
N LEU A 92 -5.85 13.88 5.80
CA LEU A 92 -6.71 15.02 5.46
C LEU A 92 -7.60 15.43 6.64
N PRO A 93 -7.86 16.74 6.85
CA PRO A 93 -8.87 17.18 7.80
C PRO A 93 -10.29 16.73 7.41
N PRO A 94 -11.17 16.41 8.38
CA PRO A 94 -12.50 15.85 8.13
C PRO A 94 -13.49 16.86 7.49
N ASP A 95 -13.23 18.16 7.63
CA ASP A 95 -14.07 19.23 7.09
C ASP A 95 -13.79 19.53 5.60
N LEU A 96 -12.88 18.78 4.96
CA LEU A 96 -12.56 18.97 3.56
C LEU A 96 -13.76 18.65 2.65
N PRO A 97 -14.05 19.50 1.64
CA PRO A 97 -15.04 19.18 0.64
C PRO A 97 -14.69 17.89 -0.11
N LEU A 98 -15.67 16.98 -0.23
CA LEU A 98 -15.44 15.65 -0.82
C LEU A 98 -14.92 15.68 -2.26
N TRP A 99 -15.25 16.70 -3.04
CA TRP A 99 -14.74 16.85 -4.41
C TRP A 99 -13.22 17.10 -4.44
N MET A 100 -12.65 17.74 -3.41
CA MET A 100 -11.20 17.94 -3.30
C MET A 100 -10.48 16.64 -2.94
N VAL A 101 -11.16 15.71 -2.26
CA VAL A 101 -10.61 14.40 -1.90
C VAL A 101 -10.53 13.46 -3.12
N VAL A 102 -11.38 13.70 -4.13
CA VAL A 102 -11.43 12.87 -5.35
C VAL A 102 -10.38 13.28 -6.37
N ILE A 103 -9.98 14.55 -6.38
CA ILE A 103 -9.03 15.15 -7.35
C ILE A 103 -7.60 14.90 -6.90
#